data_AF-A0A959T9N9-F1
#
_entry.id   AF-A0A959T9N9-F1
#
_cell.length_a   1.000
_cell.length_b   1.000
_cell.length_c   1.000
_cell.angle_alpha   90.00
_cell.angle_beta   90.00
_cell.angle_gamma   90.00
#
_symmetry.space_group_name_H-M   'P 1'
#
loop_
_entity.id
_entity.type
_entity.pdbx_description
1 polymer ?
#
loop_
_entity_poly.entity_id
_entity_poly.type
_entity_poly.pdbx_seq_one_letter_code
_entity_poly.pdbx_strand_id
1 'polypeptide(L)' 'MRPYALLTALLLVTGLFAQTPEAFNYQGVARDAGGDALANTAIGVQFQLHQGTAVGTVVYSETHNPTTKERGLL' A
#
# COMPACT_ATOMS: atom_id res chain seq x y z
N MET A 1 34.05 1.67 -26.82
CA MET A 1 33.54 1.37 -25.47
C MET A 1 34.25 0.10 -25.00
N ARG A 2 34.92 0.12 -23.84
CA ARG A 2 35.77 -1.01 -23.40
C ARG A 2 34.89 -2.19 -22.94
N PRO A 3 35.18 -3.44 -23.36
CA PRO A 3 34.31 -4.60 -23.11
C PRO A 3 34.10 -4.90 -21.61
N TYR A 4 35.05 -4.54 -20.76
CA TYR A 4 34.96 -4.70 -19.31
C TYR A 4 33.84 -3.87 -18.67
N ALA A 5 33.48 -2.72 -19.25
CA ALA A 5 32.40 -1.87 -18.75
C ALA A 5 31.01 -2.51 -18.95
N LEU A 6 30.85 -3.32 -20.00
CA LEU A 6 29.63 -4.08 -20.27
C LEU A 6 29.47 -5.23 -19.27
N LEU A 7 30.57 -5.91 -18.94
CA LEU A 7 30.56 -7.04 -18.00
C LEU A 7 30.22 -6.59 -16.57
N THR A 8 30.78 -5.47 -16.12
CA THR A 8 30.46 -4.88 -14.81
C THR A 8 29.02 -4.38 -14.76
N ALA A 9 28.53 -3.74 -15.83
CA ALA A 9 27.13 -3.33 -15.90
C ALA A 9 26.18 -4.53 -15.79
N LEU A 10 26.46 -5.64 -16.49
CA LEU A 10 25.64 -6.85 -16.45
C LEU A 10 25.61 -7.50 -15.05
N LEU A 11 26.74 -7.49 -14.34
CA LEU A 11 26.85 -8.05 -12.98
C LEU A 11 26.08 -7.22 -11.93
N LEU A 12 25.89 -5.92 -12.16
CA LEU A 12 25.14 -5.04 -11.25
C LEU A 12 23.62 -5.27 -11.30
N VAL A 13 23.08 -5.72 -12.43
CA VAL A 13 21.62 -5.88 -12.60
C VAL A 13 21.07 -7.11 -11.88
N THR A 14 21.90 -8.13 -11.64
CA THR A 14 21.46 -9.40 -11.03
C THR A 14 21.14 -9.28 -9.53
N GLY A 15 21.57 -8.21 -8.87
CA GLY A 15 21.31 -7.94 -7.45
C GLY A 15 20.12 -7.03 -7.17
N LEU A 16 19.40 -6.59 -8.21
CA LEU A 16 18.26 -5.69 -8.04
C LEU A 16 17.00 -6.48 -7.66
N PHE A 17 16.56 -6.34 -6.42
CA PHE A 17 15.22 -6.76 -6.01
C PHE A 17 14.22 -5.67 -6.46
N ALA A 18 13.18 -6.06 -7.20
CA ALA A 18 12.08 -5.16 -7.48
C ALA A 18 11.37 -4.84 -6.16
N GLN A 19 11.55 -3.61 -5.67
CA GLN A 19 10.90 -3.17 -4.44
C GLN A 19 9.45 -2.81 -4.77
N THR A 20 8.50 -3.49 -4.12
CA THR A 20 7.11 -3.07 -4.18
C THR A 20 6.97 -1.70 -3.50
N PRO A 21 6.06 -0.83 -3.97
CA PRO A 21 5.78 0.43 -3.29
C PRO A 21 5.50 0.20 -1.80
N GLU A 22 6.09 1.04 -0.93
CA GLU A 22 5.92 0.94 0.53
C GLU A 22 4.48 1.24 0.98
N ALA A 23 3.70 1.91 0.14
CA ALA A 23 2.30 2.24 0.34
C ALA A 23 1.56 2.26 -1.01
N PHE A 24 0.24 2.16 -0.96
CA PHE A 24 -0.62 2.35 -2.13
C PHE A 24 -1.61 3.48 -1.89
N ASN A 25 -1.94 4.21 -2.96
CA ASN A 25 -2.95 5.26 -2.88
C ASN A 25 -4.34 4.64 -2.69
N TYR A 26 -5.11 5.17 -1.75
CA TYR A 26 -6.50 4.79 -1.50
C TYR A 26 -7.37 6.03 -1.34
N GLN A 27 -8.64 5.89 -1.68
CA GLN A 27 -9.69 6.86 -1.36
C GLN A 27 -10.94 6.08 -0.97
N GLY A 28 -11.65 6.57 0.05
CA GLY A 28 -12.85 5.92 0.56
C GLY A 28 -13.76 6.91 1.27
N VAL A 29 -14.98 6.47 1.57
CA VAL A 29 -15.95 7.24 2.34
C VAL A 29 -16.41 6.40 3.52
N ALA A 30 -16.12 6.86 4.73
CA ALA A 30 -16.56 6.22 5.96
C ALA A 30 -18.03 6.57 6.24
N ARG A 31 -18.84 5.52 6.47
CA ARG A 31 -20.25 5.63 6.86
C ARG A 31 -20.54 4.75 8.06
N ASP A 32 -21.52 5.14 8.86
CA ASP A 32 -22.01 4.33 9.96
C ASP A 32 -23.03 3.26 9.50
N ALA A 33 -23.59 2.52 10.46
CA ALA A 33 -24.59 1.47 10.19
C ALA A 33 -25.93 2.02 9.65
N GLY A 34 -26.24 3.30 9.88
CA GLY A 34 -27.39 3.99 9.30
C GLY A 34 -27.13 4.50 7.89
N GLY A 35 -25.88 4.46 7.42
CA GLY A 35 -25.45 4.98 6.13
C GLY A 35 -25.07 6.46 6.18
N ASP A 36 -25.05 7.08 7.36
CA ASP A 36 -24.65 8.48 7.52
C ASP A 36 -23.12 8.61 7.43
N ALA A 37 -22.66 9.71 6.84
CA ALA A 37 -21.23 9.94 6.67
C ALA A 37 -20.56 10.29 8.00
N LEU A 38 -19.50 9.57 8.34
CA LEU A 38 -18.66 9.87 9.50
C LEU A 38 -17.73 11.04 9.15
N ALA A 39 -18.21 12.28 9.21
CA ALA A 39 -17.42 13.46 8.89
C ALA A 39 -16.56 13.94 10.08
N ASN A 40 -15.38 14.50 9.81
CA ASN A 40 -14.47 15.07 10.83
C ASN A 40 -14.17 14.11 11.99
N THR A 41 -14.11 12.81 11.69
CA THR A 41 -14.00 11.75 12.69
C THR A 41 -12.69 11.00 12.50
N ALA A 42 -11.95 10.81 13.60
CA ALA A 42 -10.75 9.99 13.59
C ALA A 42 -11.11 8.51 13.48
N ILE A 43 -10.57 7.81 12.49
CA ILE A 43 -10.81 6.39 12.26
C ILE A 43 -9.49 5.66 12.01
N GLY A 44 -9.47 4.36 12.32
CA GLY A 44 -8.36 3.46 11.96
C GLY A 44 -8.71 2.66 10.72
N VAL A 45 -7.80 2.60 9.75
CA VAL A 45 -7.91 1.78 8.53
C VAL A 45 -6.71 0.86 8.44
N GLN A 46 -6.97 -0.43 8.31
CA GLN A 46 -5.92 -1.42 8.10
C GLN A 46 -6.08 -2.09 6.74
N PHE A 47 -4.98 -2.16 6.01
CA PHE A 47 -4.88 -2.90 4.78
C PHE A 47 -3.98 -4.11 4.96
N GLN A 48 -4.43 -5.27 4.47
CA GLN A 48 -3.67 -6.52 4.50
C GLN A 48 -3.70 -7.18 3.12
N LEU A 49 -2.54 -7.62 2.66
CA LEU A 49 -2.42 -8.42 1.44
C LEU A 49 -2.17 -9.88 1.81
N HIS A 50 -3.13 -10.74 1.49
CA HIS A 50 -3.03 -12.18 1.69
C HIS A 50 -2.48 -12.86 0.44
N GLN A 51 -1.53 -13.77 0.61
CA GLN A 51 -0.94 -14.53 -0.49
C GLN A 51 -1.78 -15.76 -0.84
N GLY A 52 -2.10 -15.92 -2.12
CA GLY A 52 -2.73 -17.12 -2.70
C GLY A 52 -4.24 -17.24 -2.47
N THR A 53 -4.74 -16.94 -1.26
CA THR A 53 -6.17 -17.00 -0.93
C THR A 53 -6.57 -15.83 -0.03
N ALA A 54 -7.89 -15.58 0.10
CA ALA A 54 -8.43 -14.50 0.95
C ALA A 54 -8.11 -14.66 2.46
N VAL A 55 -7.71 -15.85 2.89
CA VAL A 55 -7.33 -16.15 4.30
C VAL A 55 -5.90 -16.70 4.36
N GLY A 56 -5.12 -16.48 3.30
CA GLY A 56 -3.72 -16.91 3.21
C GLY A 56 -2.80 -16.07 4.10
N THR A 57 -1.50 -16.35 4.06
CA THR A 57 -0.49 -15.60 4.81
C THR A 57 -0.53 -14.12 4.44
N VAL A 58 -0.58 -13.24 5.44
CA VAL A 58 -0.44 -11.79 5.24
C VAL A 58 1.02 -11.50 4.91
N VAL A 59 1.28 -11.04 3.69
CA VAL A 59 2.64 -10.70 3.20
C VAL A 59 2.92 -9.20 3.26
N TYR A 60 1.89 -8.39 3.47
CA TYR A 60 1.99 -6.95 3.65
C TYR A 60 0.83 -6.46 4.51
N SER A 61 1.13 -5.54 5.44
CA SER A 61 0.11 -4.90 6.28
C SER A 61 0.48 -3.44 6.51
N GLU A 62 -0.50 -2.56 6.37
CA GLU A 62 -0.36 -1.13 6.61
C GLU A 62 -1.53 -0.64 7.47
N THR A 63 -1.27 0.28 8.40
CA THR A 63 -2.30 0.87 9.26
C THR A 63 -2.24 2.39 9.17
N HIS A 64 -3.38 3.00 8.88
CA HIS A 64 -3.57 4.44 8.78
C HIS A 64 -4.56 4.91 9.84
N ASN A 65 -4.35 6.11 10.36
CA ASN A 65 -5.26 6.73 11.33
C ASN A 65 -5.74 8.10 10.83
N PRO A 66 -6.41 8.19 9.67
CA PRO A 66 -6.85 9.47 9.13
C PRO A 66 -8.01 10.04 9.93
N THR A 67 -8.16 11.36 9.87
CA THR A 67 -9.41 12.04 10.21
C THR A 67 -10.17 12.31 8.93
N THR A 68 -11.40 11.83 8.85
CA THR A 68 -12.24 12.01 7.67
C THR A 68 -12.57 13.49 7.44
N LYS A 69 -12.81 13.88 6.18
CA LYS A 69 -13.26 15.23 5.81
C LYS A 69 -14.79 15.30 5.78
N GLU A 70 -15.32 16.43 5.28
CA GLU A 70 -16.73 16.55 4.95
C GLU A 70 -17.20 15.37 4.09
N ARG A 71 -18.40 14.86 4.40
CA ARG A 71 -19.00 13.66 3.79
C ARG A 71 -18.22 12.36 4.03
N GLY A 72 -17.30 12.32 5.00
CA GLY A 72 -16.63 11.09 5.43
C GLY A 72 -15.47 10.64 4.56
N LEU A 73 -14.95 11.51 3.69
CA LEU A 73 -13.85 11.21 2.78
C LEU A 73 -12.53 11.01 3.54
N LEU A 74 -11.78 9.95 3.19
CA LEU A 74 -10.41 9.71 3.66
C LEU A 74 -9.38 10.38 2.74
#